data_AF-A0A6C0KIR3-F1
#
_entry.id   AF-A0A6C0KIR3-F1
#
_cell.length_a   1.000
_cell.length_b   1.000
_cell.length_c   1.000
_cell.angle_alpha   90.00
_cell.angle_beta   90.00
_cell.angle_gamma   90.00
#
_symmetry.space_group_name_H-M   'P 1'
#
loop_
_entity.id
_entity.type
_entity.pdbx_description
1 polymer ?
#
loop_
_entity_poly.entity_id
_entity_poly.type
_entity_poly.pdbx_seq_one_letter_code
_entity_poly.pdbx_strand_id
1 'polypeptide(L)'
;MENTISFSDEKNELKCDIHITAKKLKDGCYMLSYVNTYSGDINRSKELHPLHCKSIQDDDESMLEGLIVTGNPITEHMVSCLMSKDDSSKKIYDTGCRPFHDYCGEVMRALVELEF
;
A
#
# COMPACT_ATOMS: atom_id res chain seq x y z
N MET A 1 0.69 -9.83 10.61
CA MET A 1 1.44 -8.56 10.72
C MET A 1 0.50 -7.47 10.25
N GLU A 2 0.52 -6.30 10.86
CA GLU A 2 -0.39 -5.20 10.52
C GLU A 2 0.43 -3.94 10.36
N ASN A 3 0.13 -3.09 9.38
CA ASN A 3 0.71 -1.76 9.23
C ASN A 3 -0.35 -0.76 8.76
N THR A 4 -0.11 0.53 8.97
CA THR A 4 -0.95 1.59 8.41
C THR A 4 -0.08 2.58 7.69
N ILE A 5 -0.47 2.92 6.46
CA ILE A 5 0.24 3.84 5.58
C ILE A 5 -0.67 5.03 5.32
N SER A 6 -0.21 6.22 5.65
CA SER A 6 -0.98 7.44 5.56
C SER A 6 -0.53 8.29 4.37
N PHE A 7 -1.48 8.64 3.51
CA PHE A 7 -1.31 9.61 2.42
C PHE A 7 -2.18 10.82 2.74
N SER A 8 -1.61 12.02 2.72
CA SER A 8 -2.32 13.23 3.12
C SER A 8 -1.96 14.44 2.27
N ASP A 9 -2.95 15.27 1.99
CA ASP A 9 -2.75 16.62 1.47
C ASP A 9 -3.16 17.63 2.53
N GLU A 10 -2.17 18.14 3.27
CA GLU A 10 -2.36 19.08 4.36
C GLU A 10 -3.04 20.38 3.93
N LYS A 11 -2.86 20.80 2.67
CA LYS A 11 -3.45 22.05 2.17
C LYS A 11 -4.96 21.95 2.01
N ASN A 12 -5.45 20.75 1.71
CA ASN A 12 -6.86 20.48 1.46
C ASN A 12 -7.53 19.70 2.61
N GLU A 13 -6.80 19.45 3.71
CA GLU A 13 -7.25 18.63 4.85
C GLU A 13 -7.75 17.23 4.43
N LEU A 14 -7.13 16.66 3.39
CA LEU A 14 -7.48 15.35 2.84
C LEU A 14 -6.55 14.28 3.40
N LYS A 15 -7.11 13.09 3.65
CA LYS A 15 -6.35 11.95 4.16
C LYS A 15 -6.91 10.63 3.65
N CYS A 16 -6.00 9.72 3.29
CA CYS A 16 -6.24 8.32 2.99
C CYS A 16 -5.30 7.47 3.85
N ASP A 17 -5.84 6.76 4.83
CA ASP A 17 -5.11 5.78 5.63
C ASP A 17 -5.42 4.37 5.10
N ILE A 18 -4.37 3.64 4.74
CA ILE A 18 -4.46 2.28 4.24
C ILE A 18 -4.01 1.34 5.35
N HIS A 19 -4.93 0.57 5.91
CA HIS A 19 -4.67 -0.42 6.94
C HIS A 19 -4.41 -1.77 6.29
N ILE A 20 -3.17 -2.24 6.35
CA ILE A 20 -2.71 -3.46 5.67
C ILE A 20 -2.48 -4.55 6.71
N THR A 21 -3.06 -5.72 6.46
CA THR A 21 -2.86 -6.95 7.23
C THR A 21 -2.18 -7.99 6.36
N ALA A 22 -0.98 -8.40 6.74
CA ALA A 22 -0.23 -9.47 6.07
C ALA A 22 -0.27 -10.77 6.90
N LYS A 23 -0.67 -11.87 6.26
CA LYS A 23 -0.64 -13.22 6.80
C LYS A 23 0.31 -14.08 5.97
N LYS A 24 1.36 -14.60 6.59
CA LYS A 24 2.21 -15.62 5.96
C LYS A 24 1.43 -16.93 5.86
N LEU A 25 1.36 -17.48 4.66
CA LEU A 25 0.76 -18.77 4.37
C LEU A 25 1.81 -19.88 4.42
N LYS A 26 1.38 -21.13 4.19
CA LYS A 26 2.32 -22.24 3.95
C LYS A 26 3.11 -21.96 2.66
N ASP A 27 4.32 -22.50 2.57
CA ASP A 27 5.17 -22.45 1.37
C ASP A 27 5.75 -21.06 1.01
N GLY A 28 5.80 -20.13 1.98
CA GLY A 28 6.45 -18.83 1.79
C GLY A 28 5.58 -17.77 1.10
N CYS A 29 4.32 -18.08 0.80
CA CYS A 29 3.36 -17.14 0.24
C CYS A 29 2.83 -16.17 1.30
N TYR A 30 2.33 -15.00 0.87
CA TYR A 30 1.67 -14.03 1.74
C TYR A 30 0.28 -13.68 1.22
N MET A 31 -0.65 -13.55 2.14
CA MET A 31 -1.96 -12.96 1.90
C MET A 31 -1.98 -11.58 2.52
N LEU A 32 -2.14 -10.55 1.69
CA LEU A 32 -2.27 -9.16 2.09
C LEU A 32 -3.73 -8.75 1.94
N SER A 33 -4.34 -8.30 3.01
CA SER A 33 -5.66 -7.65 2.99
C SER A 33 -5.47 -6.20 3.35
N TYR A 34 -6.15 -5.27 2.68
CA TYR A 34 -6.16 -3.88 3.12
C TYR A 34 -7.54 -3.24 3.05
N VAL A 35 -7.74 -2.30 3.97
CA VAL A 35 -8.95 -1.49 4.07
C VAL A 35 -8.55 -0.04 4.25
N ASN A 36 -9.33 0.87 3.65
CA ASN A 36 -9.01 2.29 3.67
C ASN A 36 -9.94 3.05 4.58
N THR A 37 -9.41 4.10 5.21
CA THR A 37 -10.22 5.13 5.84
C THR A 37 -9.89 6.49 5.21
N TYR A 38 -10.94 7.25 4.91
CA TYR A 38 -10.84 8.55 4.27
C TYR A 38 -11.34 9.66 5.21
N SER A 39 -10.62 10.78 5.24
CA SER A 39 -11.04 11.99 5.97
C SER A 39 -11.12 13.19 5.03
N GLY A 40 -11.98 14.15 5.34
CA GLY A 40 -12.24 15.31 4.48
C GLY A 40 -13.27 15.01 3.37
N ASP A 41 -13.05 15.56 2.17
CA ASP A 41 -13.83 15.20 0.99
C ASP A 41 -13.45 13.79 0.54
N ILE A 42 -14.36 12.83 0.71
CA ILE A 42 -14.12 11.40 0.43
C ILE A 42 -13.68 11.18 -1.02
N ASN A 43 -14.28 11.87 -1.99
CA ASN A 43 -13.96 11.66 -3.40
C ASN A 43 -12.54 12.12 -3.71
N ARG A 44 -12.15 13.28 -3.17
CA ARG A 44 -10.78 13.79 -3.33
C ARG A 44 -9.76 13.00 -2.52
N SER A 45 -10.14 12.48 -1.36
CA SER A 45 -9.27 11.62 -0.54
C SER A 45 -9.02 10.27 -1.18
N LYS A 46 -9.96 9.74 -1.98
CA LYS A 46 -9.71 8.56 -2.83
C LYS A 46 -8.60 8.82 -3.85
N GLU A 47 -8.45 10.04 -4.36
CA GLU A 47 -7.38 10.40 -5.31
C GLU A 47 -5.97 10.25 -4.72
N LEU A 48 -5.85 10.28 -3.39
CA LEU A 48 -4.59 10.05 -2.69
C LEU A 48 -4.19 8.57 -2.61
N HIS A 49 -5.12 7.65 -2.91
CA HIS A 49 -4.84 6.21 -2.86
C HIS A 49 -3.90 5.82 -4.01
N PRO A 50 -2.82 5.05 -3.77
CA PRO A 50 -1.81 4.75 -4.77
C PRO A 50 -2.34 3.96 -5.97
N LEU A 51 -3.46 3.25 -5.81
CA LEU A 51 -4.13 2.48 -6.87
C LEU A 51 -5.27 3.24 -7.56
N HIS A 52 -5.57 4.50 -7.18
CA HIS A 52 -6.74 5.22 -7.69
C HIS A 52 -6.77 5.32 -9.22
N CYS A 53 -5.68 5.78 -9.84
CA CYS A 53 -5.61 5.87 -11.30
C CYS A 53 -5.81 4.52 -11.99
N LYS A 54 -5.29 3.43 -11.39
CA LYS A 54 -5.44 2.08 -11.94
C LYS A 54 -6.87 1.57 -11.81
N SER A 55 -7.52 1.80 -10.66
CA SER A 55 -8.93 1.45 -10.46
C SER A 55 -9.85 2.11 -11.49
N ILE A 56 -9.56 3.35 -11.90
CA ILE A 56 -10.31 4.04 -12.96
C ILE A 56 -10.00 3.44 -14.35
N GLN A 57 -8.74 3.14 -14.63
CA GLN A 57 -8.32 2.59 -15.92
C GLN A 57 -8.91 1.20 -16.17
N ASP A 58 -8.97 0.38 -15.12
CA ASP A 58 -9.43 -1.01 -15.18
C ASP A 58 -10.94 -1.14 -14.88
N ASP A 59 -11.64 -0.03 -14.62
CA ASP A 59 -13.06 0.04 -14.21
C ASP A 59 -13.38 -0.90 -13.02
N ASP A 60 -12.46 -0.94 -12.05
CA ASP A 60 -12.50 -1.85 -10.90
C ASP A 60 -12.21 -1.09 -9.59
N GLU A 61 -13.27 -0.54 -8.99
CA GLU A 61 -13.17 0.11 -7.68
C GLU A 61 -12.79 -0.85 -6.55
N SER A 62 -12.96 -2.17 -6.72
CA SER A 62 -12.60 -3.15 -5.69
C SER A 62 -11.08 -3.22 -5.47
N MET A 63 -10.27 -2.72 -6.42
CA MET A 63 -8.84 -2.50 -6.23
C MET A 63 -8.50 -1.53 -5.10
N LEU A 64 -9.44 -0.68 -4.66
CA LEU A 64 -9.23 0.19 -3.50
C LEU A 64 -9.44 -0.58 -2.19
N GLU A 65 -10.24 -1.64 -2.18
CA GLU A 65 -10.55 -2.45 -0.99
C GLU A 65 -10.21 -3.91 -1.28
N GLY A 66 -8.91 -4.18 -1.43
CA GLY A 66 -8.42 -5.38 -2.08
C GLY A 66 -7.76 -6.42 -1.17
N LEU A 67 -7.70 -7.65 -1.71
CA LEU A 67 -6.83 -8.73 -1.28
C LEU A 67 -5.75 -8.95 -2.35
N ILE A 68 -4.47 -8.96 -1.97
CA ILE A 68 -3.34 -9.32 -2.83
C ILE A 68 -2.79 -10.66 -2.32
N VAL A 69 -2.68 -11.68 -3.19
CA VAL A 69 -2.22 -13.03 -2.80
C VAL A 69 -0.91 -13.35 -3.52
N THR A 70 0.17 -12.79 -2.99
CA THR A 70 1.44 -12.85 -3.66
C THR A 70 2.33 -14.00 -3.18
N GLY A 71 2.85 -14.77 -4.14
CA GLY A 71 3.44 -16.09 -3.92
C GLY A 71 4.84 -16.30 -4.54
N ASN A 72 5.76 -15.34 -4.40
CA ASN A 72 7.17 -15.56 -4.78
C ASN A 72 8.19 -14.79 -3.88
N PRO A 73 9.50 -15.15 -3.89
CA PRO A 73 10.51 -14.48 -3.06
C PRO A 73 10.69 -12.98 -3.30
N ILE A 74 10.40 -12.50 -4.52
CA ILE A 74 10.45 -11.05 -4.84
C ILE A 74 9.39 -10.33 -4.01
N THR A 75 8.21 -10.94 -3.91
CA THR A 75 7.07 -10.34 -3.22
C THR A 75 7.14 -10.49 -1.70
N GLU A 76 7.89 -11.47 -1.18
CA GLU A 76 8.25 -11.54 0.24
C GLU A 76 9.06 -10.32 0.70
N HIS A 77 10.01 -9.86 -0.13
CA HIS A 77 10.77 -8.65 0.17
C HIS A 77 9.86 -7.41 0.17
N MET A 78 9.01 -7.27 -0.84
CA MET A 78 8.05 -6.17 -0.96
C MET A 78 7.07 -6.11 0.23
N VAL A 79 6.55 -7.26 0.67
CA VAL A 79 5.69 -7.35 1.86
C VAL A 79 6.46 -6.96 3.11
N SER A 80 7.70 -7.41 3.24
CA SER A 80 8.56 -7.04 4.38
C SER A 80 8.79 -5.53 4.44
N CYS A 81 8.97 -4.88 3.30
CA CYS A 81 9.05 -3.42 3.20
C CYS A 81 7.75 -2.73 3.65
N LEU A 82 6.59 -3.20 3.18
CA LEU A 82 5.29 -2.65 3.58
C LEU A 82 5.00 -2.85 5.08
N MET A 83 5.54 -3.89 5.71
CA MET A 83 5.29 -4.21 7.12
C MET A 83 6.30 -3.57 8.09
N SER A 84 7.32 -2.86 7.60
CA SER A 84 8.34 -2.24 8.43
C SER A 84 7.80 -1.03 9.21
N LYS A 85 7.69 -1.17 10.55
CA LYS A 85 7.17 -0.13 11.45
C LYS A 85 8.23 0.86 11.95
N ASP A 86 9.49 0.42 12.11
CA ASP A 86 10.52 1.21 12.78
C ASP A 86 11.36 2.06 11.81
N ASP A 87 11.62 3.31 12.20
CA ASP A 87 12.51 4.24 11.48
C ASP A 87 13.95 3.71 11.32
N SER A 88 14.42 2.85 12.25
CA SER A 88 15.73 2.21 12.15
C SER A 88 15.80 1.19 11.01
N SER A 89 14.70 0.46 10.74
CA SER A 89 14.57 -0.42 9.57
C SER A 89 14.25 0.34 8.29
N LYS A 90 13.61 1.51 8.38
CA LYS A 90 13.38 2.41 7.24
C LYS A 90 14.67 3.10 6.76
N LYS A 91 15.61 3.38 7.67
CA LYS A 91 16.97 3.86 7.33
C LYS A 91 17.82 2.87 6.53
N ILE A 92 17.49 1.57 6.57
CA ILE A 92 18.16 0.55 5.74
C ILE A 92 17.77 0.72 4.27
N TYR A 93 16.60 1.33 4.01
CA TYR A 93 16.09 1.65 2.69
C TYR A 93 16.24 3.16 2.46
N ASP A 94 17.48 3.62 2.32
CA ASP A 94 17.76 4.95 1.77
C ASP A 94 17.31 4.97 0.31
N THR A 95 16.03 5.30 0.09
CA THR A 95 15.41 5.38 -1.24
C THR A 95 15.87 6.61 -2.02
N GLY A 96 16.72 7.46 -1.43
CA GLY A 96 17.11 8.77 -1.94
C GLY A 96 15.93 9.74 -1.98
N CYS A 97 15.98 10.83 -1.21
CA CYS A 97 15.07 12.00 -1.19
C CYS A 97 13.53 11.80 -1.22
N ARG A 98 12.99 10.58 -1.37
CA ARG A 98 11.55 10.33 -1.46
C ARG A 98 10.96 9.98 -0.09
N PRO A 99 9.84 10.59 0.29
CA PRO A 99 9.11 10.19 1.49
C PRO A 99 8.76 8.69 1.49
N PHE A 100 8.84 8.06 2.66
CA PHE A 100 8.59 6.62 2.81
C PHE A 100 7.18 6.19 2.34
N HIS A 101 6.16 7.03 2.51
CA HIS A 101 4.81 6.73 2.06
C HIS A 101 4.71 6.62 0.53
N ASP A 102 5.46 7.46 -0.21
CA ASP A 102 5.51 7.37 -1.68
C ASP A 102 6.11 6.04 -2.13
N TYR A 103 7.21 5.61 -1.49
CA TYR A 103 7.82 4.31 -1.73
C TYR A 103 6.84 3.16 -1.45
N CYS A 104 6.12 3.21 -0.33
CA CYS A 104 5.09 2.21 -0.04
C CYS A 104 3.97 2.19 -1.09
N GLY A 105 3.57 3.35 -1.60
CA GLY A 105 2.62 3.46 -2.70
C GLY A 105 3.11 2.77 -3.98
N GLU A 106 4.39 2.94 -4.32
CA GLU A 106 5.01 2.23 -5.46
C GLU A 106 5.05 0.72 -5.26
N VAL A 107 5.41 0.25 -4.05
CA VAL A 107 5.41 -1.18 -3.72
C VAL A 107 4.00 -1.77 -3.82
N MET A 108 2.98 -1.06 -3.33
CA MET A 108 1.58 -1.49 -3.47
C MET A 108 1.15 -1.61 -4.94
N ARG A 109 1.48 -0.62 -5.77
CA ARG A 109 1.21 -0.69 -7.22
C ARG A 109 1.85 -1.93 -7.83
N ALA A 110 3.15 -2.10 -7.63
CA ALA A 110 3.92 -3.20 -8.19
C ALA A 110 3.38 -4.57 -7.74
N LEU A 111 2.94 -4.72 -6.48
CA LEU A 111 2.31 -5.94 -6.01
C LEU A 111 1.01 -6.26 -6.75
N VAL A 112 0.17 -5.26 -7.02
CA VAL A 112 -1.06 -5.45 -7.82
C VAL A 112 -0.73 -5.82 -9.26
N GLU A 113 0.30 -5.23 -9.87
CA GLU A 113 0.65 -5.55 -11.26
C GLU A 113 1.24 -6.95 -11.43
N LEU A 114 1.86 -7.51 -10.39
CA LEU A 114 2.43 -8.86 -10.42
C LEU A 114 1.38 -9.98 -10.26
N GLU A 115 0.17 -9.65 -9.81
CA GLU A 115 -0.95 -10.60 -9.67
C GLU A 115 -1.71 -10.83 -10.98
N PHE A 116 -1.46 -10.02 -12.02
CA PHE A 116 -2.10 -10.08 -13.33
C PHE A 116 -1.09 -10.34 -14.46
#